data_AF-A0A848L3Q7-F1
#
_entry.id   AF-A0A848L3Q7-F1
#
_cell.length_a   1.000
_cell.length_b   1.000
_cell.length_c   1.000
_cell.angle_alpha   90.00
_cell.angle_beta   90.00
_cell.angle_gamma   90.00
#
_symmetry.space_group_name_H-M   'P 1'
#
loop_
_entity.id
_entity.type
_entity.pdbx_description
1 polymer ?
#
loop_
_entity_poly.entity_id
_entity_poly.type
_entity_poly.pdbx_seq_one_letter_code
_entity_poly.pdbx_strand_id
1 'polypeptide(L)'
;MAVDRLLFPRPETARVYVEKKPVDGTCEACGATDLARYPVANYLGPRMVVKCQTCFHHVSVTRPEPQDNWPAWRSPAHDWPASRVG
;
A
#
# COMPACT_ATOMS: atom_id res chain seq x y z
N MET A 1 13.97 -8.89 -14.78
CA MET A 1 15.06 -8.95 -13.78
C MET A 1 15.28 -7.55 -13.26
N ALA A 2 14.94 -7.22 -12.01
CA ALA A 2 14.95 -5.81 -11.57
C ALA A 2 15.16 -5.57 -10.06
N VAL A 3 15.75 -6.50 -9.29
CA VAL A 3 16.00 -6.28 -7.84
C VAL A 3 17.32 -6.90 -7.35
N ASP A 4 18.38 -6.88 -8.16
CA ASP A 4 19.69 -7.47 -7.77
C ASP A 4 20.59 -6.51 -6.97
N ARG A 5 20.18 -5.25 -6.76
CA ARG A 5 20.91 -4.30 -5.91
C ARG A 5 19.94 -3.45 -5.10
N LEU A 6 20.13 -3.43 -3.78
CA LEU A 6 19.59 -2.40 -2.88
C LEU A 6 20.24 -1.06 -3.25
N LEU A 7 19.69 -0.41 -4.28
CA LEU A 7 20.03 0.95 -4.62
C LEU A 7 19.02 1.83 -3.88
N PHE A 8 19.50 2.60 -2.90
CA PHE A 8 18.75 3.70 -2.31
C PHE A 8 19.17 4.96 -3.05
N PRO A 9 18.60 5.25 -4.25
CA PRO A 9 18.97 6.45 -4.98
C PRO A 9 18.67 7.67 -4.12
N ARG A 10 19.44 8.73 -4.34
CA ARG A 10 19.18 10.02 -3.72
C ARG A 10 17.74 10.44 -4.05
N PRO A 11 16.92 10.81 -3.05
CA PRO A 11 15.58 11.33 -3.32
C PRO A 11 15.64 12.55 -4.24
N GLU A 12 14.81 12.54 -5.28
CA GLU A 12 14.68 13.67 -6.22
C GLU A 12 13.68 14.73 -5.73
N THR A 13 12.85 14.37 -4.75
CA THR A 13 11.81 15.22 -4.20
C THR A 13 12.17 15.69 -2.80
N ALA A 14 11.76 16.92 -2.45
CA ALA A 14 12.08 17.52 -1.15
C ALA A 14 11.33 16.86 0.03
N ARG A 15 10.31 16.06 -0.24
CA ARG A 15 9.44 15.45 0.79
C ARG A 15 9.02 14.05 0.36
N VAL A 16 8.87 13.17 1.34
CA VAL A 16 8.26 11.86 1.16
C VAL A 16 6.76 12.04 1.03
N TYR A 17 6.17 11.50 -0.03
CA TYR A 17 4.73 11.49 -0.24
C TYR A 17 4.31 10.17 -0.88
N VAL A 18 3.01 9.89 -0.80
CA VAL A 18 2.38 8.77 -1.47
C VAL A 18 1.30 9.34 -2.38
N GLU A 19 1.32 8.92 -3.64
CA GLU A 19 0.24 9.22 -4.57
C GLU A 19 -0.97 8.33 -4.25
N LYS A 20 -2.13 8.96 -4.06
CA LYS A 20 -3.39 8.26 -3.88
C LYS A 20 -4.08 8.13 -5.23
N LYS A 21 -4.18 6.90 -5.75
CA LYS A 21 -4.80 6.64 -7.05
C LYS A 21 -6.32 6.59 -6.88
N PRO A 22 -7.12 7.43 -7.55
CA PRO A 22 -8.58 7.35 -7.50
C PRO A 22 -9.06 5.97 -7.96
N VAL A 23 -10.16 5.49 -7.38
CA VAL A 23 -10.81 4.24 -7.75
C VAL A 23 -12.31 4.47 -7.85
N ASP A 24 -12.94 3.92 -8.89
CA ASP A 24 -14.39 3.98 -9.05
C ASP A 24 -15.11 3.14 -7.99
N GLY A 25 -16.25 3.64 -7.52
CA GLY A 25 -17.10 2.93 -6.57
C GLY A 25 -17.79 3.88 -5.60
N THR A 26 -18.51 3.30 -4.65
CA THR A 26 -19.24 4.03 -3.62
C THR A 26 -18.85 3.49 -2.25
N CYS A 27 -18.58 4.39 -1.31
CA CYS A 27 -18.32 4.03 0.06
C CYS A 27 -19.59 3.45 0.72
N GLU A 28 -19.52 2.22 1.19
CA GLU A 28 -20.63 1.56 1.92
C GLU A 28 -21.00 2.24 3.25
N ALA A 29 -20.11 3.04 3.83
CA ALA A 29 -20.34 3.70 5.13
C ALA A 29 -20.99 5.09 5.01
N CYS A 30 -20.68 5.87 3.97
CA CYS A 30 -21.15 7.25 3.84
C CYS A 30 -21.77 7.60 2.47
N GLY A 31 -21.73 6.69 1.50
CA GLY A 31 -22.26 6.93 0.15
C GLY A 31 -21.38 7.82 -0.75
N ALA A 32 -20.24 8.32 -0.28
CA ALA A 32 -19.33 9.12 -1.10
C ALA A 32 -18.64 8.27 -2.19
N THR A 33 -18.35 8.89 -3.33
CA THR A 33 -17.63 8.27 -4.45
C THR A 33 -16.14 8.60 -4.49
N ASP A 34 -15.66 9.45 -3.56
CA ASP A 34 -14.25 9.80 -3.44
C ASP A 34 -13.48 8.67 -2.74
N LEU A 35 -13.14 7.64 -3.51
CA LEU A 35 -12.33 6.50 -3.09
C LEU A 35 -10.93 6.59 -3.70
N ALA A 36 -9.92 6.20 -2.91
CA ALA A 36 -8.55 6.11 -3.42
C ALA A 36 -7.82 4.87 -2.90
N ARG A 37 -6.99 4.29 -3.77
CA ARG A 37 -6.08 3.18 -3.49
C ARG A 37 -4.66 3.68 -3.26
N TYR A 38 -4.04 3.26 -2.16
CA TYR A 38 -2.66 3.63 -1.85
C TYR A 38 -2.01 2.68 -0.83
N PRO A 39 -0.66 2.65 -0.78
CA PRO A 39 0.08 1.87 0.21
C PRO A 39 -0.04 2.47 1.61
N VAL A 40 -0.11 1.60 2.61
CA VAL A 40 -0.02 1.97 4.04
C VAL A 40 0.94 1.05 4.79
N ALA A 41 1.60 1.61 5.79
CA ALA A 41 2.30 0.85 6.81
C ALA A 41 1.25 0.44 7.88
N ASN A 42 1.07 -0.87 8.06
CA ASN A 42 0.14 -1.44 9.03
C ASN A 42 0.92 -2.34 10.00
N TYR A 43 0.37 -2.58 11.19
CA TYR A 43 0.97 -3.44 12.23
C TYR A 43 1.18 -4.89 11.76
N LEU A 44 0.38 -5.39 10.81
CA LEU A 44 0.57 -6.69 10.16
C LEU A 44 1.55 -6.65 8.96
N GLY A 45 2.28 -5.55 8.81
CA GLY A 45 3.17 -5.27 7.70
C GLY A 45 2.52 -4.46 6.57
N PRO A 46 3.24 -4.28 5.45
CA PRO A 46 2.80 -3.49 4.29
C PRO A 46 1.45 -3.95 3.74
N ARG A 47 0.53 -3.01 3.49
CA ARG A 47 -0.77 -3.26 2.87
C ARG A 47 -1.08 -2.25 1.78
N MET A 48 -1.94 -2.65 0.85
CA MET A 48 -2.65 -1.73 -0.03
C MET A 48 -4.06 -1.56 0.51
N VAL A 49 -4.56 -0.33 0.55
CA VAL A 49 -5.92 -0.04 1.00
C VAL A 49 -6.69 0.65 -0.10
N VAL A 50 -8.00 0.40 -0.19
CA VAL A 50 -8.96 1.31 -0.79
C VAL A 50 -9.69 1.99 0.34
N LYS A 51 -9.60 3.32 0.40
CA LYS A 51 -10.24 4.13 1.45
C LYS A 51 -11.11 5.20 0.85
N CYS A 52 -12.23 5.48 1.52
CA CYS A 52 -12.96 6.70 1.30
C CYS A 52 -12.13 7.89 1.80
N GLN A 53 -12.00 8.93 0.98
CA GLN A 53 -11.27 10.14 1.36
C GLN A 53 -12.14 11.12 2.16
N THR A 54 -13.45 10.90 2.22
CA THR A 54 -14.39 11.70 3.03
C THR A 54 -14.50 11.19 4.46
N CYS A 55 -14.79 9.90 4.66
CA CYS A 55 -15.03 9.33 6.00
C CYS A 55 -13.92 8.39 6.51
N PHE A 56 -12.89 8.13 5.70
CA PHE A 56 -11.77 7.23 6.01
C PHE A 56 -12.11 5.76 6.25
N HIS A 57 -13.34 5.33 5.94
CA HIS A 57 -13.72 3.92 5.95
C HIS A 57 -12.82 3.09 5.02
N HIS A 58 -12.42 1.91 5.50
CA HIS A 58 -11.64 0.96 4.71
C HIS A 58 -12.60 0.12 3.86
N VAL A 59 -12.64 0.37 2.56
CA VAL A 59 -13.43 -0.43 1.61
C VAL A 59 -12.75 -1.78 1.37
N SER A 60 -11.42 -1.80 1.28
CA SER A 60 -10.66 -3.04 1.20
C SER A 60 -9.23 -2.89 1.71
N VAL A 61 -8.65 -4.01 2.15
CA VAL A 61 -7.24 -4.10 2.58
C VAL A 61 -6.64 -5.39 2.00
N THR A 62 -5.60 -5.26 1.19
CA THR A 62 -4.93 -6.40 0.55
C THR A 62 -3.43 -6.39 0.81
N ARG A 63 -2.77 -7.52 0.55
CA ARG A 63 -1.31 -7.55 0.46
C ARG A 63 -0.88 -6.84 -0.83
N PRO A 64 0.27 -6.12 -0.82
CA PRO A 64 0.79 -5.52 -2.04
C PRO A 64 1.20 -6.58 -3.05
N GLU A 65 0.95 -6.30 -4.32
CA GLU A 65 1.44 -7.09 -5.45
C GLU A 65 2.81 -6.56 -5.92
N PRO A 66 3.62 -7.32 -6.67
CA PRO A 66 4.95 -6.87 -7.10
C PRO A 66 4.97 -5.49 -7.78
N GLN A 67 3.95 -5.18 -8.58
CA GLN A 67 3.81 -3.91 -9.28
C GLN A 67 3.45 -2.72 -8.39
N ASP A 68 2.98 -2.96 -7.16
CA ASP A 68 2.72 -1.89 -6.19
C ASP A 68 4.03 -1.28 -5.67
N ASN A 69 5.18 -1.96 -5.86
CA ASN A 69 6.49 -1.55 -5.36
C ASN A 69 6.46 -1.15 -3.87
N TRP A 70 5.65 -1.88 -3.09
CA TRP A 70 5.42 -1.65 -1.67
C TRP A 70 5.58 -2.97 -0.89
N PRO A 71 6.43 -3.04 0.15
CA PRO A 71 7.38 -2.01 0.57
C PRO A 71 8.41 -1.71 -0.52
N ALA A 72 9.04 -0.53 -0.48
CA ALA A 72 10.00 -0.08 -1.50
C ALA A 72 11.25 -0.98 -1.63
N TRP A 73 11.37 -1.99 -0.76
CA TRP A 73 12.37 -3.05 -0.81
C TRP A 73 11.67 -4.39 -0.57
N ARG A 74 12.02 -5.41 -1.33
CA ARG A 74 11.51 -6.76 -1.09
C ARG A 74 12.38 -7.43 -0.02
N SER A 75 11.88 -7.53 1.21
CA SER A 75 12.56 -8.30 2.26
C SER A 75 12.79 -9.75 1.79
N PRO A 76 13.95 -10.38 2.09
CA PRO A 76 14.17 -11.80 1.80
C PRO A 76 13.09 -12.72 2.39
N ALA A 77 12.47 -12.31 3.49
CA ALA A 77 11.40 -13.05 4.15
C ALA A 77 9.99 -12.78 3.58
N HIS A 78 9.86 -12.06 2.47
CA HIS A 78 8.54 -11.68 1.92
C HIS A 78 7.66 -12.89 1.57
N ASP A 79 8.23 -13.94 1.00
CA ASP A 79 7.51 -15.16 0.60
C ASP A 79 7.46 -16.22 1.70
N TRP A 80 8.05 -15.95 2.86
CA TRP A 80 8.07 -16.93 3.93
C TRP A 80 6.66 -17.08 4.49
N PRO A 81 6.23 -18.31 4.82
CA PRO A 81 4.98 -18.51 5.54
C PRO A 81 5.00 -17.63 6.80
N ALA A 82 3.91 -16.89 7.03
CA ALA A 82 3.76 -16.16 8.28
C ALA A 82 3.92 -17.16 9.43
N SER A 83 4.78 -16.84 10.40
CA SER A 83 4.92 -17.67 11.60
C SER A 83 3.55 -17.78 12.25
N ARG A 84 3.01 -18.99 12.42
CA ARG A 84 1.66 -19.25 12.97
C ARG A 84 1.52 -18.93 14.47
N VAL A 85 2.33 -18.01 14.97
CA VAL A 85 2.31 -17.52 16.35
C VAL A 85 1.73 -16.11 16.33
N GLY A 86 0.39 -16.03 16.42
CA GLY A 86 -0.37 -14.77 16.56
C GLY A 86 -1.43 -14.58 15.51
#